data_AF-A0A848TC62-F1
#
_entry.id   AF-A0A848TC62-F1
#
_cell.length_a   1.000
_cell.length_b   1.000
_cell.length_c   1.000
_cell.angle_alpha   90.00
_cell.angle_beta   90.00
_cell.angle_gamma   90.00
#
_symmetry.space_group_name_H-M   'P 1'
#
loop_
_entity.id
_entity.type
_entity.pdbx_description
1 polymer ?
#
loop_
_entity_poly.entity_id
_entity_poly.type
_entity_poly.pdbx_seq_one_letter_code
_entity_poly.pdbx_strand_id
1 'polypeptide(L)'
;MSVFEKYLTLWVALAMIAGIVIGNLLPGLVSLAAAAEIASVNVVVAVLIWAMGYPMMIGVDPRALGGVLRQPKGLAITLTVNWLIKPFTMAALAVLFFEVVFADLIAPEDAEMYVAGLILLGAAPCTAMVFVWSQLTRGDENYTLVQV
;
A
#
# COMPACT_ATOMS: atom_id res chain seq x y z
N MET A 1 -15.08 19.61 6.93
CA MET A 1 -13.68 19.22 6.68
C MET A 1 -12.80 19.98 7.66
N SER A 2 -12.13 19.27 8.56
CA SER A 2 -11.16 19.88 9.47
C SER A 2 -9.97 20.48 8.71
N VAL A 3 -9.21 21.38 9.33
CA VAL A 3 -7.97 21.94 8.74
C VAL A 3 -6.97 20.83 8.38
N PHE A 4 -6.97 19.74 9.15
CA PHE A 4 -6.15 18.57 8.91
C PHE A 4 -6.53 17.85 7.61
N GLU A 5 -7.80 17.51 7.41
CA GLU A 5 -8.28 16.87 6.17
C GLU A 5 -7.99 17.73 4.93
N LYS A 6 -8.17 19.05 5.04
CA LYS A 6 -7.97 19.98 3.92
C LYS A 6 -6.52 20.04 3.45
N TYR A 7 -5.56 19.92 4.37
CA TYR A 7 -4.12 20.00 4.08
C TYR A 7 -3.41 18.65 4.20
N LEU A 8 -4.13 17.52 4.14
CA LEU A 8 -3.57 16.18 4.35
C LEU A 8 -2.36 15.91 3.43
N THR A 9 -2.43 16.28 2.15
CA THR A 9 -1.30 16.11 1.21
C THR A 9 -0.06 16.87 1.66
N LEU A 10 -0.23 18.08 2.21
CA LEU A 10 0.88 18.87 2.72
C LEU A 10 1.48 18.24 3.98
N TRP A 11 0.64 17.75 4.89
CA TRP A 11 1.10 17.04 6.09
C TRP A 11 1.88 15.77 5.74
N VAL A 12 1.41 15.00 4.76
CA VAL A 12 2.11 13.80 4.27
C VAL A 12 3.46 14.19 3.66
N ALA A 13 3.52 15.23 2.84
CA ALA A 13 4.78 15.72 2.28
C ALA A 13 5.77 16.17 3.35
N LEU A 14 5.30 16.92 4.35
CA LEU A 14 6.13 17.36 5.48
C LEU A 14 6.62 16.17 6.31
N ALA A 15 5.79 15.16 6.56
CA ALA A 15 6.17 13.95 7.28
C ALA A 15 7.24 13.15 6.53
N MET A 16 7.13 13.02 5.20
CA MET A 16 8.16 12.37 4.38
C MET A 16 9.50 13.11 4.45
N ILE A 17 9.49 14.44 4.28
CA ILE A 17 10.72 15.26 4.36
C ILE A 17 11.34 15.17 5.76
N ALA A 18 10.53 15.30 6.81
CA ALA A 18 11.00 15.18 8.18
C ALA A 18 11.61 13.79 8.44
N GLY A 19 10.98 12.73 7.96
CA GLY A 19 11.51 11.36 8.06
C GLY A 19 12.87 11.20 7.39
N ILE A 20 13.04 11.74 6.17
CA ILE A 20 14.33 11.71 5.45
C ILE A 20 15.40 12.50 6.21
N VAL A 21 15.08 13.69 6.72
CA VAL A 21 16.02 14.52 7.47
C VAL A 21 16.45 13.83 8.77
N ILE A 22 15.51 13.26 9.52
CA ILE A 22 15.79 12.50 10.74
C ILE A 22 16.67 11.29 10.43
N GLY A 23 16.36 10.56 9.34
CA GLY A 23 17.15 9.39 8.94
C GLY A 23 18.59 9.72 8.57
N ASN A 24 18.83 10.90 7.97
CA ASN A 24 20.17 11.36 7.63
C ASN A 24 20.95 11.94 8.83
N LEU A 25 20.29 12.69 9.71
CA LEU A 25 20.96 13.36 10.85
C LEU A 25 21.15 12.45 12.07
N LEU A 26 20.27 11.46 12.25
CA LEU A 26 20.28 10.56 13.40
C LEU A 26 20.22 9.08 12.94
N PRO A 27 21.22 8.60 12.17
CA PRO A 27 21.23 7.23 11.66
C PRO A 27 21.21 6.19 12.79
N GLY A 28 21.81 6.50 13.94
CA GLY A 28 21.79 5.64 15.14
C GLY A 28 20.39 5.39 15.71
N LEU A 29 19.49 6.38 15.61
CA LEU A 29 18.10 6.23 16.06
C LEU A 29 17.32 5.31 15.10
N VAL A 30 17.53 5.47 13.79
CA VAL A 30 16.91 4.61 12.78
C VAL A 30 17.45 3.18 12.88
N SER A 31 18.75 3.00 13.11
CA SER A 31 19.31 1.66 13.31
C SER A 31 18.80 0.97 14.57
N LEU A 32 18.56 1.72 15.66
CA LEU A 32 17.94 1.18 16.87
C LEU A 32 16.49 0.76 16.63
N ALA A 33 15.73 1.57 15.88
CA ALA A 33 14.37 1.21 15.48
C ALA A 33 14.35 0.03 14.52
N ALA A 34 15.33 -0.08 13.61
CA ALA A 34 15.51 -1.22 12.72
C ALA A 34 15.88 -2.50 13.48
N ALA A 35 16.74 -2.39 14.50
CA ALA A 35 17.16 -3.49 15.37
C ALA A 35 16.04 -4.02 16.27
N ALA A 36 14.92 -3.28 16.40
CA ALA A 36 13.70 -3.78 17.02
C ALA A 36 12.96 -4.76 16.07
N GLU A 37 13.68 -5.78 15.60
CA GLU A 37 13.16 -6.85 14.75
C GLU A 37 13.15 -8.19 15.48
N ILE A 38 12.11 -8.99 15.19
CA ILE A 38 12.00 -10.37 15.66
C ILE A 38 11.73 -11.21 14.42
N ALA A 39 12.57 -12.22 14.17
CA ALA A 39 12.46 -13.09 12.98
C ALA A 39 12.38 -12.30 11.65
N SER A 40 13.22 -11.29 11.49
CA SER A 40 13.27 -10.41 10.30
C SER A 40 12.01 -9.56 10.08
N VAL A 41 11.16 -9.41 11.10
CA VAL A 41 10.00 -8.53 11.08
C VAL A 41 10.24 -7.38 12.04
N ASN A 42 10.25 -6.14 11.52
CA ASN A 42 10.37 -4.94 12.33
C ASN A 42 9.10 -4.74 13.18
N VAL A 43 9.24 -4.85 14.49
CA VAL A 43 8.11 -4.81 15.44
C VAL A 43 7.45 -3.42 15.45
N VAL A 44 8.25 -2.36 15.34
CA VAL A 44 7.74 -0.97 15.32
C VAL A 44 6.83 -0.76 14.11
N VAL A 45 7.32 -1.13 12.92
CA VAL A 45 6.54 -1.04 11.67
C VAL A 45 5.31 -1.95 11.73
N ALA A 46 5.44 -3.17 12.25
CA ALA A 46 4.32 -4.11 12.37
C ALA A 46 3.18 -3.54 13.24
N VAL A 47 3.52 -2.94 14.39
CA VAL A 47 2.53 -2.31 15.28
C VAL A 47 1.85 -1.12 14.60
N LEU A 48 2.60 -0.29 13.88
CA LEU A 48 2.04 0.87 13.16
C LEU A 48 1.10 0.43 12.03
N ILE A 49 1.48 -0.58 11.25
CA ILE A 49 0.62 -1.14 10.20
C ILE A 49 -0.63 -1.78 10.82
N TRP A 50 -0.49 -2.50 11.93
CA TRP A 50 -1.64 -3.08 12.64
C TRP A 50 -2.60 -2.01 13.16
N ALA A 51 -2.07 -0.95 13.78
CA ALA A 51 -2.85 0.19 14.26
C ALA A 51 -3.59 0.91 13.12
N MET A 52 -3.00 0.93 11.92
CA MET A 52 -3.65 1.46 10.72
C MET A 52 -4.76 0.54 10.18
N GLY A 53 -4.54 -0.78 10.17
CA GLY A 53 -5.52 -1.75 9.68
C GLY A 53 -6.70 -2.00 10.61
N TYR A 54 -6.47 -1.92 11.93
CA TYR A 54 -7.46 -2.27 12.95
C TYR A 54 -8.79 -1.49 12.86
N PRO A 55 -8.81 -0.15 12.72
CA PRO A 55 -10.06 0.61 12.58
C PRO A 55 -10.88 0.17 11.38
N MET A 56 -10.21 -0.20 10.29
CA MET A 56 -10.86 -0.64 9.08
C MET A 56 -11.57 -2.00 9.28
N MET A 57 -10.91 -2.95 9.96
CA MET A 57 -11.48 -4.29 10.21
C MET A 57 -12.76 -4.24 11.06
N ILE A 58 -12.84 -3.31 12.01
CA ILE A 58 -14.04 -3.14 12.86
C ILE A 58 -15.26 -2.67 12.04
N GLY A 59 -15.03 -1.94 10.94
CA GLY A 59 -16.10 -1.44 10.09
C GLY A 59 -16.79 -2.49 9.22
N VAL A 60 -16.26 -3.72 9.16
CA VAL A 60 -16.74 -4.77 8.24
C VAL A 60 -17.78 -5.66 8.93
N ASP A 61 -18.99 -5.75 8.38
CA ASP A 61 -20.02 -6.70 8.85
C ASP A 61 -19.81 -8.09 8.21
N PRO A 62 -19.50 -9.15 8.99
CA PRO A 62 -19.30 -10.50 8.46
C PRO A 62 -20.51 -11.06 7.70
N ARG A 63 -21.73 -10.57 7.99
CA ARG A 63 -22.96 -11.01 7.32
C ARG A 63 -23.01 -10.57 5.87
N ALA A 64 -22.29 -9.51 5.51
CA ALA A 64 -22.26 -8.98 4.16
C ALA A 64 -21.45 -9.86 3.17
N LEU A 65 -20.54 -10.72 3.67
CA LEU A 65 -19.82 -11.70 2.85
C LEU A 65 -20.74 -12.71 2.15
N GLY A 66 -21.91 -13.02 2.73
CA GLY A 66 -22.86 -13.96 2.14
C GLY A 66 -23.51 -13.46 0.84
N GLY A 67 -23.48 -12.15 0.57
CA GLY A 67 -24.08 -11.53 -0.62
C GLY A 67 -23.16 -11.49 -1.85
N VAL A 68 -21.86 -11.76 -1.68
CA VAL A 68 -20.83 -11.51 -2.72
C VAL A 68 -21.05 -12.35 -3.97
N LEU A 69 -21.53 -13.58 -3.81
CA LEU A 69 -21.85 -14.49 -4.92
C LEU A 69 -23.02 -14.02 -5.79
N ARG A 70 -23.78 -13.00 -5.37
CA ARG A 70 -24.89 -12.45 -6.16
C ARG A 70 -24.42 -11.63 -7.37
N GLN A 71 -23.16 -11.17 -7.39
CA GLN A 71 -22.60 -10.37 -8.48
C GLN A 71 -21.24 -10.93 -8.94
N PRO A 72 -21.22 -12.09 -9.63
CA PRO A 72 -19.97 -12.75 -10.02
C PRO A 72 -19.18 -12.00 -11.11
N LYS A 73 -19.86 -11.20 -11.94
CA LYS A 73 -19.20 -10.44 -13.02
C LYS A 73 -18.26 -9.36 -12.50
N GLY A 74 -18.68 -8.61 -11.48
CA GLY A 74 -17.86 -7.57 -10.85
C GLY A 74 -16.63 -8.18 -10.20
N LEU A 75 -16.83 -9.24 -9.42
CA LEU A 75 -15.73 -9.99 -8.77
C LEU A 75 -14.73 -10.55 -9.79
N ALA A 76 -15.20 -11.13 -10.89
CA ALA A 76 -14.31 -11.67 -11.93
C ALA A 76 -13.44 -10.58 -12.58
N ILE A 77 -14.02 -9.41 -12.85
CA ILE A 77 -13.26 -8.26 -13.39
C ILE A 77 -12.22 -7.81 -12.36
N THR A 78 -12.60 -7.58 -11.12
CA THR A 78 -11.68 -7.06 -10.10
C THR A 78 -10.55 -8.04 -9.80
N LEU A 79 -10.85 -9.35 -9.68
CA LEU A 79 -9.81 -10.37 -9.51
C LEU A 79 -8.86 -10.42 -10.71
N THR A 80 -9.40 -10.35 -11.93
CA THR A 80 -8.57 -10.32 -13.15
C THR A 80 -7.67 -9.09 -13.16
N VAL A 81 -8.21 -7.91 -12.86
CA VAL A 81 -7.42 -6.68 -12.83
C VAL A 81 -6.36 -6.74 -11.71
N ASN A 82 -6.73 -7.15 -10.50
CA ASN A 82 -5.85 -7.12 -9.33
C ASN A 82 -4.74 -8.18 -9.39
N TRP A 83 -5.05 -9.38 -9.89
CA TRP A 83 -4.12 -10.51 -9.85
C TRP A 83 -3.46 -10.81 -11.19
N LEU A 84 -4.08 -10.46 -12.31
CA LEU A 84 -3.53 -10.74 -13.65
C LEU A 84 -3.01 -9.49 -14.37
N ILE A 85 -3.64 -8.33 -14.23
CA ILE A 85 -3.22 -7.13 -14.98
C ILE A 85 -2.23 -6.30 -14.17
N LYS A 86 -2.60 -5.96 -12.92
CA LYS A 86 -1.86 -5.03 -12.06
C LYS A 86 -0.42 -5.50 -11.76
N PRO A 87 -0.13 -6.75 -11.35
CA PRO A 87 1.22 -7.15 -10.99
C PRO A 87 2.16 -7.16 -12.20
N PHE A 88 1.67 -7.62 -13.35
CA PHE A 88 2.45 -7.69 -14.58
C PHE A 88 2.66 -6.32 -15.21
N THR A 89 1.67 -5.43 -15.12
CA THR A 89 1.82 -4.04 -15.56
C THR A 89 2.84 -3.33 -14.67
N MET A 90 2.79 -3.54 -13.35
CA MET A 90 3.77 -2.98 -12.42
C MET A 90 5.17 -3.54 -12.65
N ALA A 91 5.31 -4.84 -12.91
CA ALA A 91 6.60 -5.45 -13.27
C ALA A 91 7.16 -4.85 -14.57
N ALA A 92 6.33 -4.74 -15.62
CA ALA A 92 6.73 -4.15 -16.89
C ALA A 92 7.16 -2.69 -16.75
N LEU A 93 6.42 -1.90 -15.97
CA LEU A 93 6.78 -0.51 -15.68
C LEU A 93 8.05 -0.43 -14.84
N ALA A 94 8.21 -1.29 -13.84
CA ALA A 94 9.39 -1.32 -12.99
C ALA A 94 10.66 -1.60 -13.81
N VAL A 95 10.64 -2.63 -14.64
CA VAL A 95 11.76 -2.97 -15.54
C VAL A 95 12.03 -1.84 -16.53
N LEU A 96 10.99 -1.30 -17.17
CA LEU A 96 11.15 -0.18 -18.12
C LEU A 96 11.84 1.02 -17.47
N PHE A 97 11.42 1.42 -16.27
CA PHE A 97 11.99 2.59 -15.63
C PHE A 97 13.36 2.33 -15.00
N PHE A 98 13.53 1.23 -14.26
CA PHE A 98 14.76 0.99 -13.50
C PHE A 98 15.86 0.32 -14.31
N GLU A 99 15.54 -0.51 -15.31
CA GLU A 99 16.55 -1.22 -16.13
C GLU A 99 16.77 -0.59 -17.51
N VAL A 100 15.87 0.29 -17.98
CA VAL A 100 16.01 0.93 -19.31
C VAL A 100 16.15 2.44 -19.20
N VAL A 101 15.18 3.15 -18.62
CA VAL A 101 15.16 4.63 -18.61
C VAL A 101 16.19 5.21 -17.64
N PHE A 102 16.33 4.62 -16.45
CA PHE A 102 17.23 5.09 -15.40
C PHE A 102 18.47 4.21 -15.20
N ALA A 103 18.78 3.34 -16.16
CA ALA A 103 19.90 2.41 -16.09
C ALA A 103 21.25 3.11 -15.82
N ASP A 104 21.46 4.30 -16.40
CA ASP A 104 22.70 5.07 -16.22
C ASP A 104 22.74 5.85 -14.89
N LEU A 105 21.62 5.97 -14.19
CA LEU A 105 21.46 6.77 -12.96
C LEU A 105 21.46 5.92 -11.68
N ILE A 106 21.28 4.60 -11.79
CA ILE A 106 21.01 3.70 -10.66
C ILE A 106 21.95 2.50 -10.76
N ALA A 107 22.51 2.06 -9.62
CA ALA A 107 23.33 0.86 -9.59
C ALA A 107 22.46 -0.38 -9.90
N PRO A 108 22.98 -1.38 -10.65
CA PRO A 108 22.19 -2.57 -11.02
C PRO A 108 21.57 -3.30 -9.83
N GLU A 109 22.29 -3.38 -8.70
CA GLU A 109 21.78 -4.01 -7.47
C GLU A 109 20.58 -3.26 -6.87
N ASP A 110 20.61 -1.93 -6.88
CA ASP A 110 19.50 -1.10 -6.39
C ASP A 110 18.29 -1.19 -7.32
N ALA A 111 18.52 -1.25 -8.64
CA ALA A 111 17.47 -1.43 -9.63
C ALA A 111 16.70 -2.73 -9.40
N GLU A 112 17.40 -3.85 -9.20
CA GLU A 112 16.77 -5.15 -8.88
C GLU A 112 15.92 -5.06 -7.59
N MET A 113 16.44 -4.43 -6.54
CA MET A 113 15.70 -4.23 -5.29
C MET A 113 14.45 -3.36 -5.46
N TYR A 114 14.53 -2.28 -6.25
CA TYR A 114 13.38 -1.43 -6.54
C TYR A 114 12.33 -2.13 -7.41
N VAL A 115 12.76 -2.94 -8.39
CA VAL A 115 11.85 -3.75 -9.20
C VAL A 115 11.09 -4.74 -8.33
N ALA A 116 11.79 -5.49 -7.46
CA ALA A 116 11.15 -6.40 -6.51
C ALA A 116 10.16 -5.65 -5.60
N GLY A 117 10.55 -4.50 -5.06
CA GLY A 117 9.68 -3.66 -4.23
C GLY A 117 8.41 -3.19 -4.95
N LEU A 118 8.51 -2.75 -6.20
CA LEU A 118 7.35 -2.32 -6.99
C LEU A 118 6.42 -3.48 -7.34
N ILE A 119 6.95 -4.67 -7.60
CA ILE A 119 6.13 -5.87 -7.85
C ILE A 119 5.36 -6.23 -6.58
N LEU A 120 6.01 -6.21 -5.41
CA LEU A 120 5.35 -6.45 -4.11
C LEU A 120 4.25 -5.42 -3.83
N LEU A 121 4.52 -4.14 -4.09
CA LEU A 121 3.51 -3.07 -3.99
C LEU A 121 2.36 -3.27 -4.98
N GLY A 122 2.67 -3.74 -6.19
CA GLY A 122 1.70 -4.05 -7.23
C GLY A 122 0.79 -5.23 -6.86
N ALA A 123 1.31 -6.24 -6.17
CA ALA A 123 0.52 -7.36 -5.68
C ALA A 123 -0.31 -7.01 -4.44
N ALA A 124 0.10 -6.02 -3.64
CA ALA A 124 -0.58 -5.65 -2.41
C ALA A 124 -2.00 -5.07 -2.66
N PRO A 125 -3.05 -5.63 -2.05
CA PRO A 125 -4.40 -5.07 -2.12
C PRO A 125 -4.50 -3.79 -1.28
N CYS A 126 -5.14 -2.74 -1.83
CA CYS A 126 -5.38 -1.50 -1.10
C CYS A 126 -6.80 -1.47 -0.54
N THR A 127 -7.02 -2.18 0.57
CA THR A 127 -8.35 -2.34 1.17
C THR A 127 -8.90 -1.00 1.68
N ALA A 128 -8.10 -0.23 2.42
CA ALA A 128 -8.53 1.00 3.07
C ALA A 128 -9.04 2.07 2.09
N MET A 129 -8.30 2.33 1.01
CA MET A 129 -8.67 3.38 0.07
C MET A 129 -9.91 2.99 -0.73
N VAL A 130 -10.02 1.72 -1.10
CA VAL A 130 -11.20 1.19 -1.81
C VAL A 130 -12.48 1.35 -0.99
N PHE A 131 -12.41 1.16 0.33
CA PHE A 131 -13.52 1.42 1.25
C PHE A 131 -13.95 2.90 1.22
N VAL A 132 -13.00 3.83 1.33
CA VAL A 132 -13.27 5.27 1.27
C VAL A 132 -13.87 5.68 -0.08
N TRP A 133 -13.34 5.18 -1.19
CA TRP A 133 -13.91 5.44 -2.52
C TRP A 133 -15.34 4.91 -2.66
N SER A 134 -15.61 3.71 -2.12
CA SER A 134 -16.96 3.17 -2.09
C SER A 134 -17.92 4.08 -1.32
N GLN A 135 -17.54 4.55 -0.12
CA GLN A 135 -18.33 5.54 0.64
C GLN A 135 -18.62 6.80 -0.19
N LEU A 136 -17.59 7.37 -0.82
CA LEU A 136 -17.69 8.61 -1.60
C LEU A 136 -18.58 8.47 -2.83
N THR A 137 -18.56 7.30 -3.48
CA THR A 137 -19.38 6.99 -4.65
C THR A 137 -20.78 6.46 -4.29
N ARG A 138 -21.10 6.33 -3.00
CA ARG A 138 -22.34 5.69 -2.50
C ARG A 138 -22.48 4.24 -2.98
N GLY A 139 -21.37 3.54 -3.13
CA GLY A 139 -21.30 2.13 -3.48
C GLY A 139 -21.53 1.20 -2.28
N ASP A 140 -21.64 -0.11 -2.55
CA ASP A 140 -21.69 -1.12 -1.50
C ASP A 140 -20.27 -1.42 -0.99
N GLU A 141 -19.94 -0.84 0.15
CA GLU A 141 -18.62 -0.94 0.77
C GLU A 141 -18.26 -2.38 1.11
N ASN A 142 -19.23 -3.15 1.61
CA ASN A 142 -19.01 -4.53 1.98
C ASN A 142 -18.76 -5.41 0.76
N TYR A 143 -19.52 -5.19 -0.32
CA TYR A 143 -19.27 -5.89 -1.58
C TYR A 143 -17.90 -5.53 -2.18
N THR A 144 -17.49 -4.27 -2.07
CA THR A 144 -16.21 -3.80 -2.61
C THR A 144 -15.02 -4.36 -1.82
N LEU A 145 -15.15 -4.50 -0.49
CA LEU A 145 -14.12 -5.09 0.36
C LEU A 145 -13.73 -6.53 -0.02
N VAL A 146 -14.69 -7.32 -0.49
CA VAL A 146 -14.45 -8.72 -0.85
C VAL A 146 -13.78 -8.86 -2.23
N GLN A 147 -13.65 -7.78 -2.99
CA GLN A 147 -13.03 -7.80 -4.30
C GLN A 147 -11.52 -7.52 -4.30
N VAL A 148 -10.97 -7.03 -3.18
CA VAL A 148 -9.57 -6.58 -3.11
C VAL A 148 -8.64 -7.70 -2.69
#